data_AF-A0A7R9K0K7-F1
#
_entry.id   AF-A0A7R9K0K7-F1
#
_cell.length_a   1.000
_cell.length_b   1.000
_cell.length_c   1.000
_cell.angle_alpha   90.00
_cell.angle_beta   90.00
_cell.angle_gamma   90.00
#
_symmetry.space_group_name_H-M   'P 1'
#
loop_
_entity.id
_entity.type
_entity.pdbx_description
1 polymer ?
#
loop_
_entity_poly.entity_id
_entity_poly.type
_entity_poly.pdbx_seq_one_letter_code
_entity_poly.pdbx_strand_id
1 'polypeptide(L)'
;MSDHTVHSGINLAKDHVTNVIEVKLSLASSEVPSKVSAAVQDVEEMNSNIARVTSQFESLNKTVQDHFVKVDTVMSQMQEYMDKIEQLERSKSYLQCIKTFEDISSALELALSEKDDVRSVELFVSLSRLHEQLKESQCRHLLANAPDVLSQTTEDGEIEVRISVGEFEEVLKLIKWPFVSSNNVLSTPSAESLQRLQLLSEYLLQLQLPDSLTIRPEVTSAFLMDFAPLTLPMTLLLRPLKKRFLFHFYGTKQTNRPDKPEWFFTQVLTWIRDHEKFVAQWIQPVLNKLGMHHISAKEKTASGHSNRDFNSDRPVIGSPVYCKSDALRHLTTKSELMRGLLQVVVEKLHSEIPHLQYDDALFSHMVDETLGFDRELRESFGYPSTQPSVIGVLTQAQVFVKWIHMEKKSVQSIARLTPRIQSTTQVE
;
A
#
# COMPACT_ATOMS: atom_id res chain seq x y z
N MET A 1 -31.57 42.24 -16.59
CA MET A 1 -31.08 43.26 -17.56
C MET A 1 -32.09 43.60 -18.66
N SER A 2 -33.29 43.00 -18.70
CA SER A 2 -34.31 43.22 -19.74
C SER A 2 -35.25 44.41 -19.50
N ASP A 3 -35.61 44.72 -18.25
CA ASP A 3 -36.60 45.78 -17.94
C ASP A 3 -36.10 47.21 -18.24
N HIS A 4 -34.83 47.50 -17.98
CA HIS A 4 -34.27 48.84 -18.21
C HIS A 4 -34.26 49.24 -19.70
N THR A 5 -34.06 48.25 -20.59
CA THR A 5 -34.00 48.48 -22.04
C THR A 5 -35.39 48.73 -22.62
N VAL A 6 -36.41 48.03 -22.11
CA VAL A 6 -37.82 48.22 -22.52
C VAL A 6 -38.35 49.57 -22.03
N HIS A 7 -38.06 49.95 -20.79
CA HIS A 7 -38.46 51.26 -20.25
C HIS A 7 -37.79 52.42 -20.98
N SER A 8 -36.51 52.27 -21.35
CA SER A 8 -35.78 53.26 -22.15
C SER A 8 -36.39 53.42 -23.56
N GLY A 9 -36.75 52.32 -24.22
CA GLY A 9 -37.40 52.35 -25.54
C GLY A 9 -38.78 53.01 -25.54
N ILE A 10 -39.59 52.78 -24.50
CA ILE A 10 -40.90 53.43 -24.34
C ILE A 10 -40.74 54.94 -24.10
N ASN A 11 -39.77 55.36 -23.29
CA ASN A 11 -39.51 56.78 -23.04
C ASN A 11 -39.00 57.51 -24.30
N LEU A 12 -38.11 56.89 -25.08
CA LEU A 12 -37.64 57.44 -26.36
C LEU A 12 -38.77 57.59 -27.39
N ALA A 13 -39.69 56.62 -27.48
CA ALA A 13 -40.86 56.72 -28.34
C ALA A 13 -41.81 57.85 -27.88
N LYS A 14 -41.99 58.01 -26.56
CA LYS A 14 -42.82 59.06 -25.97
C LYS A 14 -42.23 60.46 -26.21
N ASP A 15 -40.93 60.62 -26.07
CA ASP A 15 -40.23 61.90 -26.35
C ASP A 15 -40.26 62.27 -27.84
N HIS A 16 -40.15 61.28 -28.74
CA HIS A 16 -40.27 61.53 -30.16
C HIS A 16 -41.68 61.98 -30.55
N VAL A 17 -42.72 61.33 -30.01
CA VAL A 17 -44.12 61.71 -30.25
C VAL A 17 -44.42 63.10 -29.68
N THR A 18 -43.90 63.42 -28.49
CA THR A 18 -44.08 64.73 -27.84
C THR A 18 -43.45 65.84 -28.69
N ASN A 19 -42.23 65.63 -29.18
CA ASN A 19 -41.54 66.57 -30.08
C ASN A 19 -42.29 66.77 -31.41
N VAL A 20 -42.82 65.70 -32.02
CA VAL A 20 -43.58 65.80 -33.28
C VAL A 20 -44.89 66.59 -33.09
N ILE A 21 -45.54 66.43 -31.95
CA ILE A 21 -46.77 67.16 -31.60
C ILE A 21 -46.45 68.65 -31.35
N GLU A 22 -45.38 68.95 -30.63
CA GLU A 22 -44.96 70.32 -30.30
C GLU A 22 -44.57 71.12 -31.55
N VAL A 23 -43.84 70.50 -32.48
CA VAL A 23 -43.50 71.10 -33.79
C VAL A 23 -44.75 71.36 -34.62
N LYS A 24 -45.70 70.41 -34.68
CA LYS A 24 -46.96 70.58 -35.43
C LYS A 24 -47.88 71.65 -34.83
N LEU A 25 -47.89 71.83 -33.51
CA LEU A 25 -48.63 72.88 -32.81
C LEU A 25 -48.02 74.27 -33.04
N SER A 26 -46.68 74.38 -33.10
CA SER A 26 -45.99 75.66 -33.31
C SER A 26 -46.19 76.29 -34.69
N LEU A 27 -46.53 75.48 -35.70
CA LEU A 27 -46.73 75.92 -37.09
C LEU A 27 -48.17 76.35 -37.43
N ALA A 28 -49.11 76.23 -36.48
CA ALA A 28 -50.53 76.48 -36.72
C ALA A 28 -50.99 77.82 -36.13
N SER A 29 -50.70 78.93 -36.82
CA SER A 29 -51.36 80.23 -36.57
C SER A 29 -52.00 80.74 -37.86
N SER A 30 -53.27 80.35 -38.07
CA SER A 30 -54.35 81.04 -38.84
C SER A 30 -55.39 80.13 -39.53
N GLU A 31 -55.37 78.80 -39.35
CA GLU A 31 -56.42 77.87 -39.83
C GLU A 31 -56.86 76.93 -38.70
N VAL A 32 -57.71 77.44 -37.80
CA VAL A 32 -57.79 76.93 -36.42
C VAL A 32 -58.83 75.82 -36.15
N PRO A 33 -59.95 75.63 -36.91
CA PRO A 33 -60.90 74.55 -36.57
C PRO A 33 -60.66 73.19 -37.28
N SER A 34 -60.38 73.18 -38.59
CA SER A 34 -60.39 71.94 -39.40
C SER A 34 -59.12 71.09 -39.24
N LYS A 35 -57.94 71.73 -39.13
CA LYS A 35 -56.66 71.04 -38.90
C LYS A 35 -56.53 70.50 -37.48
N VAL A 36 -57.11 71.18 -36.49
CA VAL A 36 -57.15 70.71 -35.09
C VAL A 36 -58.05 69.49 -34.96
N SER A 37 -59.21 69.46 -35.62
CA SER A 37 -60.09 68.28 -35.65
C SER A 37 -59.42 67.05 -36.26
N ALA A 38 -58.69 67.22 -37.38
CA ALA A 38 -57.95 66.12 -38.01
C ALA A 38 -56.80 65.61 -37.12
N ALA A 39 -56.05 66.51 -36.49
CA ALA A 39 -54.97 66.15 -35.57
C ALA A 39 -55.49 65.44 -34.30
N VAL A 40 -56.66 65.83 -33.79
CA VAL A 40 -57.32 65.14 -32.66
C VAL A 40 -57.75 63.73 -33.06
N GLN A 41 -58.30 63.56 -34.26
CA GLN A 41 -58.73 62.27 -34.78
C GLN A 41 -57.53 61.31 -35.00
N ASP A 42 -56.41 61.83 -35.53
CA ASP A 42 -55.15 61.08 -35.66
C ASP A 42 -54.60 60.65 -34.29
N VAL A 43 -54.71 61.52 -33.28
CA VAL A 43 -54.27 61.22 -31.90
C VAL A 43 -55.18 60.17 -31.25
N GLU A 44 -56.49 60.21 -31.49
CA GLU A 44 -57.44 59.20 -31.00
C GLU A 44 -57.21 57.84 -31.67
N GLU A 45 -56.94 57.82 -32.98
CA GLU A 45 -56.58 56.60 -33.71
C GLU A 45 -55.23 56.04 -33.23
N MET A 46 -54.25 56.91 -33.00
CA MET A 46 -52.94 56.52 -32.49
C MET A 46 -53.00 56.00 -31.06
N ASN A 47 -53.80 56.61 -30.18
CA ASN A 47 -54.06 56.09 -28.83
C ASN A 47 -54.77 54.74 -28.86
N SER A 48 -55.73 54.56 -29.76
CA SER A 48 -56.40 53.27 -29.95
C SER A 48 -55.43 52.19 -30.43
N ASN A 49 -54.50 52.53 -31.33
CA ASN A 49 -53.43 51.64 -31.77
C ASN A 49 -52.42 51.33 -30.66
N ILE A 50 -52.03 52.31 -29.85
CA ILE A 50 -51.15 52.10 -28.69
C ILE A 50 -51.82 51.15 -27.70
N ALA A 51 -53.08 51.40 -27.33
CA ALA A 51 -53.83 50.52 -26.44
C ALA A 51 -53.92 49.08 -26.97
N ARG A 52 -54.12 48.92 -28.29
CA ARG A 52 -54.12 47.61 -28.96
C ARG A 52 -52.77 46.91 -28.89
N VAL A 53 -51.67 47.61 -29.17
CA VAL A 53 -50.32 47.02 -29.12
C VAL A 53 -49.92 46.69 -27.67
N THR A 54 -50.29 47.53 -26.70
CA THR A 54 -50.06 47.25 -25.28
C THR A 54 -50.80 45.98 -24.84
N SER A 55 -52.07 45.81 -25.21
CA SER A 55 -52.81 44.59 -24.85
C SER A 55 -52.25 43.34 -25.55
N GLN A 56 -51.78 43.48 -26.80
CA GLN A 56 -51.08 42.40 -27.51
C GLN A 56 -49.76 42.02 -26.82
N PHE A 57 -48.99 43.01 -26.36
CA PHE A 57 -47.74 42.79 -25.63
C PHE A 57 -47.98 42.11 -24.27
N GLU A 58 -48.98 42.56 -23.51
CA GLU A 58 -49.37 41.93 -22.23
C GLU A 58 -49.83 40.48 -22.42
N SER A 59 -50.63 40.22 -23.45
CA SER A 59 -51.06 38.87 -23.83
C SER A 59 -49.88 37.97 -24.21
N LEU A 60 -48.95 38.48 -25.02
CA LEU A 60 -47.75 37.76 -25.42
C LEU A 60 -46.86 37.48 -24.20
N ASN A 61 -46.64 38.47 -23.33
CA ASN A 61 -45.83 38.32 -22.13
C ASN A 61 -46.41 37.28 -21.19
N LYS A 62 -47.74 37.26 -21.02
CA LYS A 62 -48.44 36.21 -20.26
C LYS A 62 -48.23 34.83 -20.87
N THR A 63 -48.36 34.72 -22.20
CA THR A 63 -48.14 33.45 -22.92
C THR A 63 -46.71 32.94 -22.76
N VAL A 64 -45.72 33.84 -22.83
CA VAL A 64 -44.30 33.53 -22.61
C VAL A 64 -44.06 33.07 -21.18
N GLN A 65 -44.63 33.74 -20.19
CA GLN A 65 -44.49 33.35 -18.78
C GLN A 65 -45.11 31.97 -18.50
N ASP A 66 -46.30 31.70 -19.04
CA ASP A 66 -46.95 30.40 -18.95
C ASP A 66 -46.11 29.30 -19.61
N HIS A 67 -45.42 29.61 -20.71
CA HIS A 67 -44.50 28.68 -21.37
C HIS A 67 -43.25 28.43 -20.52
N PHE A 68 -42.68 29.46 -19.89
CA PHE A 68 -41.55 29.29 -18.97
C PHE A 68 -41.88 28.36 -17.80
N VAL A 69 -43.05 28.49 -17.18
CA VAL A 69 -43.50 27.61 -16.09
C VAL A 69 -43.62 26.16 -16.56
N LYS A 70 -44.17 25.93 -17.76
CA LYS A 70 -44.26 24.59 -18.35
C LYS A 70 -42.89 23.98 -18.63
N VAL A 71 -41.96 24.76 -19.18
CA VAL A 71 -40.59 24.31 -19.43
C VAL A 71 -39.88 23.95 -18.13
N ASP A 72 -40.01 24.77 -17.08
CA ASP A 72 -39.41 24.51 -15.76
C ASP A 72 -39.96 23.22 -15.12
N THR A 73 -41.27 22.98 -15.29
CA THR A 73 -41.92 21.74 -14.85
C THR A 73 -41.34 20.52 -15.55
N VAL A 74 -41.16 20.59 -16.88
CA VAL A 74 -40.56 19.50 -17.68
C VAL A 74 -39.10 19.28 -17.31
N MET A 75 -38.33 20.36 -17.10
CA MET A 75 -36.93 20.26 -16.66
C MET A 75 -36.81 19.58 -15.29
N SER A 76 -37.72 19.88 -14.37
CA SER A 76 -37.77 19.23 -13.05
C SER A 76 -38.06 17.72 -13.17
N GLN A 77 -39.00 17.34 -14.03
CA GLN A 77 -39.30 15.91 -14.31
C GLN A 77 -38.11 15.21 -14.97
N MET A 78 -37.42 15.88 -15.91
CA MET A 78 -36.20 15.35 -16.52
C MET A 78 -35.10 15.14 -15.50
N GLN A 79 -34.93 16.06 -14.54
CA GLN A 79 -33.95 15.89 -13.47
C GLN A 79 -34.28 14.66 -12.61
N GLU A 80 -35.55 14.44 -12.25
CA GLU A 80 -35.97 13.24 -11.52
C GLU A 80 -35.66 11.95 -12.29
N TYR A 81 -35.90 11.92 -13.61
CA TYR A 81 -35.53 10.78 -14.44
C TYR A 81 -34.02 10.58 -14.54
N MET A 82 -33.24 11.66 -14.64
CA MET A 82 -31.77 11.61 -14.67
C MET A 82 -31.21 11.06 -13.37
N ASP A 83 -31.69 11.55 -12.22
CA ASP A 83 -31.32 11.05 -10.89
C ASP A 83 -31.68 9.56 -10.76
N LYS A 84 -32.83 9.14 -11.32
CA LYS A 84 -33.24 7.75 -11.32
C LYS A 84 -32.35 6.87 -12.18
N ILE A 85 -31.97 7.35 -13.36
CA ILE A 85 -31.04 6.66 -14.25
C ILE A 85 -29.70 6.49 -13.53
N GLU A 86 -29.17 7.54 -12.90
CA GLU A 86 -27.92 7.46 -12.14
C GLU A 86 -28.00 6.45 -11.00
N GLN A 87 -29.11 6.41 -10.25
CA GLN A 87 -29.32 5.42 -9.20
C GLN A 87 -29.35 3.98 -9.75
N LEU A 88 -30.02 3.76 -10.88
CA LEU A 88 -30.10 2.45 -11.52
C LEU A 88 -28.76 2.00 -12.08
N GLU A 89 -27.99 2.91 -12.68
CA GLU A 89 -26.63 2.65 -13.16
C GLU A 89 -25.71 2.24 -12.01
N ARG A 90 -25.72 2.97 -10.89
CA ARG A 90 -24.97 2.60 -9.68
C ARG A 90 -25.35 1.22 -9.17
N SER A 91 -26.65 0.92 -9.12
CA SER A 91 -27.16 -0.38 -8.66
C SER A 91 -26.74 -1.52 -9.59
N LYS A 92 -26.78 -1.28 -10.91
CA LYS A 92 -26.32 -2.23 -11.92
C LYS A 92 -24.82 -2.50 -11.77
N SER A 93 -24.00 -1.46 -11.63
CA SER A 93 -22.55 -1.61 -11.42
C SER A 93 -22.23 -2.39 -10.15
N TYR A 94 -22.97 -2.16 -9.07
CA TYR A 94 -22.82 -2.92 -7.82
C TYR A 94 -23.13 -4.42 -8.01
N LEU A 95 -24.26 -4.75 -8.65
CA LEU A 95 -24.63 -6.15 -8.94
C LEU A 95 -23.66 -6.82 -9.90
N GLN A 96 -23.16 -6.08 -10.89
CA GLN A 96 -22.11 -6.56 -11.79
C GLN A 96 -20.84 -6.91 -11.02
N CYS A 97 -20.44 -6.09 -10.04
CA CYS A 97 -19.28 -6.37 -9.21
C CYS A 97 -19.46 -7.66 -8.39
N ILE A 98 -20.62 -7.85 -7.75
CA ILE A 98 -20.92 -9.09 -7.01
C ILE A 98 -20.82 -10.28 -7.94
N LYS A 99 -21.48 -10.21 -9.10
CA LYS A 99 -21.45 -11.30 -10.07
C LYS A 99 -20.03 -11.63 -10.52
N THR A 100 -19.21 -10.61 -10.85
CA THR A 100 -17.81 -10.85 -11.24
C THR A 100 -16.99 -11.47 -10.13
N PHE A 101 -17.27 -11.09 -8.88
CA PHE A 101 -16.58 -11.64 -7.72
C PHE A 101 -16.94 -13.13 -7.53
N GLU A 102 -18.23 -13.46 -7.57
CA GLU A 102 -18.74 -14.84 -7.52
C GLU A 102 -18.21 -15.69 -8.68
N ASP A 103 -18.25 -15.18 -9.92
CA ASP A 103 -17.76 -15.87 -11.11
C ASP A 103 -16.26 -16.21 -10.98
N ILE A 104 -15.44 -15.29 -10.47
CA ILE A 104 -14.00 -15.51 -10.23
C ILE A 104 -13.79 -16.53 -9.10
N SER A 105 -14.52 -16.40 -7.99
CA SER A 105 -14.42 -17.34 -6.85
C SER A 105 -14.78 -18.77 -7.25
N SER A 106 -15.89 -18.97 -7.97
CA SER A 106 -16.28 -20.29 -8.46
C SER A 106 -15.29 -20.85 -9.50
N ALA A 107 -14.74 -20.00 -10.38
CA ALA A 107 -13.70 -20.43 -11.31
C ALA A 107 -12.40 -20.82 -10.58
N LEU A 108 -12.09 -20.16 -9.46
CA LEU A 108 -10.94 -20.46 -8.63
C LEU A 108 -11.09 -21.81 -7.95
N GLU A 109 -12.26 -22.10 -7.36
CA GLU A 109 -12.59 -23.41 -6.78
C GLU A 109 -12.48 -24.54 -7.81
N LEU A 110 -12.91 -24.30 -9.05
CA LEU A 110 -12.76 -25.27 -10.13
C LEU A 110 -11.28 -25.50 -10.48
N ALA A 111 -10.51 -24.44 -10.71
CA ALA A 111 -9.08 -24.53 -11.02
C ALA A 111 -8.29 -25.25 -9.92
N LEU A 112 -8.70 -25.03 -8.67
CA LEU A 112 -8.21 -25.73 -7.49
C LEU A 112 -8.45 -27.23 -7.55
N SER A 113 -9.67 -27.64 -7.88
CA SER A 113 -10.03 -29.05 -8.02
C SER A 113 -9.27 -29.75 -9.16
N GLU A 114 -8.96 -29.01 -10.24
CA GLU A 114 -8.21 -29.50 -11.40
C GLU A 114 -6.69 -29.51 -11.19
N LYS A 115 -6.20 -28.92 -10.09
CA LYS A 115 -4.77 -28.72 -9.77
C LYS A 115 -4.02 -27.91 -10.83
N ASP A 116 -4.69 -26.94 -11.45
CA ASP A 116 -4.07 -25.98 -12.37
C ASP A 116 -3.54 -24.79 -11.57
N ASP A 117 -2.28 -24.85 -11.16
CA ASP A 117 -1.65 -23.81 -10.35
C ASP A 117 -1.50 -22.48 -11.09
N VAL A 118 -1.27 -22.50 -12.41
CA VAL A 118 -1.15 -21.28 -13.23
C VAL A 118 -2.46 -20.51 -13.18
N ARG A 119 -3.56 -21.20 -13.52
CA ARG A 119 -4.90 -20.62 -13.56
C ARG A 119 -5.37 -20.21 -12.17
N SER A 120 -5.04 -20.99 -11.14
CA SER A 120 -5.36 -20.65 -9.75
C SER A 120 -4.73 -19.33 -9.33
N VAL A 121 -3.45 -19.12 -9.64
CA VAL A 121 -2.73 -17.87 -9.32
C VAL A 121 -3.31 -16.69 -10.12
N GLU A 122 -3.58 -16.86 -11.42
CA GLU A 122 -4.17 -15.80 -12.26
C GLU A 122 -5.55 -15.33 -11.76
N LEU A 123 -6.40 -16.28 -11.36
CA LEU A 123 -7.73 -16.00 -10.80
C LEU A 123 -7.63 -15.33 -9.44
N PHE A 124 -6.73 -15.79 -8.56
CA PHE A 124 -6.46 -15.14 -7.27
C PHE A 124 -5.98 -13.70 -7.43
N VAL A 125 -5.06 -13.44 -8.37
CA VAL A 125 -4.55 -12.09 -8.67
C VAL A 125 -5.68 -11.20 -9.19
N SER A 126 -6.58 -11.75 -10.00
CA SER A 126 -7.75 -11.03 -10.53
C SER A 126 -8.73 -10.68 -9.42
N LEU A 127 -9.01 -11.62 -8.51
CA LEU A 127 -9.84 -11.40 -7.33
C LEU A 127 -9.25 -10.32 -6.41
N SER A 128 -7.94 -10.41 -6.15
CA SER A 128 -7.20 -9.44 -5.35
C SER A 128 -7.24 -8.03 -5.96
N ARG A 129 -7.11 -7.93 -7.28
CA ARG A 129 -7.20 -6.63 -7.99
C ARG A 129 -8.59 -6.02 -7.89
N LEU A 130 -9.63 -6.85 -8.01
CA LEU A 130 -11.01 -6.42 -7.84
C LEU A 130 -11.24 -5.89 -6.42
N HIS A 131 -10.73 -6.59 -5.40
CA HIS A 131 -10.78 -6.12 -4.02
C HIS A 131 -10.06 -4.78 -3.83
N GLU A 132 -8.86 -4.61 -4.39
CA GLU A 132 -8.11 -3.36 -4.28
C GLU A 132 -8.86 -2.18 -4.93
N GLN A 133 -9.46 -2.40 -6.11
CA GLN A 133 -10.30 -1.39 -6.76
C GLN A 133 -11.54 -1.03 -5.94
N LEU A 134 -12.11 -2.01 -5.22
CA LEU A 134 -13.24 -1.77 -4.34
C LEU A 134 -12.89 -0.87 -3.15
N LYS A 135 -11.62 -0.80 -2.71
CA LYS A 135 -11.21 0.04 -1.56
C LYS A 135 -11.41 1.53 -1.80
N GLU A 136 -11.30 1.96 -3.05
CA GLU A 136 -11.57 3.34 -3.45
C GLU A 136 -13.08 3.66 -3.52
N SER A 137 -13.92 2.62 -3.48
CA SER A 137 -15.37 2.75 -3.53
C SER A 137 -16.01 2.91 -2.15
N GLN A 138 -17.21 3.48 -2.11
CA GLN A 138 -18.02 3.57 -0.88
C GLN A 138 -18.79 2.27 -0.57
N CYS A 139 -18.49 1.15 -1.23
CA CYS A 139 -19.23 -0.11 -1.12
C CYS A 139 -18.83 -0.89 0.14
N ARG A 140 -19.27 -0.40 1.31
CA ARG A 140 -18.88 -0.94 2.64
C ARG A 140 -19.18 -2.43 2.84
N HIS A 141 -20.29 -2.93 2.29
CA HIS A 141 -20.69 -4.33 2.46
C HIS A 141 -19.82 -5.30 1.64
N LEU A 142 -19.52 -4.94 0.39
CA LEU A 142 -18.57 -5.69 -0.46
C LEU A 142 -17.17 -5.69 0.16
N LEU A 143 -16.74 -4.53 0.68
CA LEU A 143 -15.45 -4.40 1.35
C LEU A 143 -15.34 -5.13 2.68
N ALA A 144 -16.44 -5.30 3.41
CA ALA A 144 -16.45 -6.05 4.67
C ALA A 144 -16.34 -7.56 4.43
N ASN A 145 -16.99 -8.08 3.37
CA ASN A 145 -17.03 -9.51 3.09
C ASN A 145 -15.87 -9.99 2.19
N ALA A 146 -15.24 -9.11 1.42
CA ALA A 146 -14.15 -9.49 0.53
C ALA A 146 -12.87 -9.98 1.26
N PRO A 147 -12.47 -9.41 2.42
CA PRO A 147 -11.46 -10.00 3.30
C PRO A 147 -11.80 -11.41 3.71
N ASP A 148 -13.06 -11.70 4.08
CA ASP A 148 -13.48 -13.05 4.47
C ASP A 148 -13.39 -14.03 3.30
N VAL A 149 -13.62 -13.61 2.06
CA VAL A 149 -13.49 -14.51 0.90
C VAL A 149 -12.03 -14.66 0.46
N LEU A 150 -11.22 -13.60 0.52
CA LEU A 150 -9.78 -13.68 0.29
C LEU A 150 -9.08 -14.47 1.40
N SER A 151 -9.54 -14.31 2.65
CA SER A 151 -9.10 -15.12 3.78
C SER A 151 -9.60 -16.52 3.57
N GLN A 152 -10.89 -16.84 3.42
CA GLN A 152 -11.39 -18.22 3.22
C GLN A 152 -10.71 -18.96 2.08
N THR A 153 -10.46 -18.31 0.92
CA THR A 153 -9.68 -18.91 -0.18
C THR A 153 -8.21 -19.19 0.17
N THR A 154 -7.71 -18.60 1.27
CA THR A 154 -6.38 -18.80 1.88
C THR A 154 -6.41 -19.43 3.29
N GLU A 155 -7.57 -19.53 3.96
CA GLU A 155 -7.79 -19.98 5.35
C GLU A 155 -7.92 -21.50 5.37
N ASP A 156 -8.48 -22.07 4.30
CA ASP A 156 -8.31 -23.49 3.96
C ASP A 156 -6.93 -23.76 3.33
N GLY A 157 -6.17 -22.71 3.02
CA GLY A 157 -4.77 -22.77 2.62
C GLY A 157 -4.49 -23.52 1.32
N GLU A 158 -5.45 -24.07 0.60
CA GLU A 158 -5.17 -25.08 -0.43
C GLU A 158 -4.21 -24.61 -1.54
N ILE A 159 -4.32 -23.37 -2.04
CA ILE A 159 -3.40 -22.85 -3.07
C ILE A 159 -2.01 -22.63 -2.49
N GLU A 160 -1.93 -21.82 -1.42
CA GLU A 160 -0.65 -21.48 -0.81
C GLU A 160 0.02 -22.72 -0.23
N VAL A 161 -0.71 -23.60 0.44
CA VAL A 161 -0.22 -24.89 0.98
C VAL A 161 0.15 -25.84 -0.15
N ARG A 162 -0.62 -25.98 -1.23
CA ARG A 162 -0.23 -26.87 -2.33
C ARG A 162 1.05 -26.38 -3.01
N ILE A 163 1.14 -25.09 -3.33
CA ILE A 163 2.31 -24.51 -3.99
C ILE A 163 3.51 -24.46 -3.00
N SER A 164 3.29 -24.04 -1.75
CA SER A 164 4.35 -23.88 -0.73
C SER A 164 4.81 -25.20 -0.11
N VAL A 165 3.88 -26.03 0.37
CA VAL A 165 4.15 -27.27 1.13
C VAL A 165 4.30 -28.47 0.18
N GLY A 166 3.64 -28.46 -0.98
CA GLY A 166 3.80 -29.48 -2.01
C GLY A 166 4.97 -29.17 -2.94
N GLU A 167 4.75 -28.30 -3.93
CA GLU A 167 5.67 -28.20 -5.06
C GLU A 167 7.01 -27.50 -4.73
N PHE A 168 6.97 -26.43 -3.93
CA PHE A 168 8.17 -25.68 -3.57
C PHE A 168 9.12 -26.50 -2.70
N GLU A 169 8.61 -27.20 -1.68
CA GLU A 169 9.44 -28.09 -0.85
C GLU A 169 10.04 -29.25 -1.64
N GLU A 170 9.31 -29.83 -2.61
CA GLU A 170 9.87 -30.86 -3.49
C GLU A 170 11.01 -30.31 -4.37
N VAL A 171 10.84 -29.11 -4.94
CA VAL A 171 11.92 -28.45 -5.68
C VAL A 171 13.13 -28.19 -4.79
N LEU A 172 12.92 -27.74 -3.54
CA LEU A 172 14.01 -27.56 -2.57
C LEU A 172 14.75 -28.87 -2.29
N LYS A 173 14.05 -30.01 -2.20
CA LYS A 173 14.68 -31.34 -2.06
C LYS A 173 15.50 -31.71 -3.30
N LEU A 174 14.96 -31.49 -4.50
CA LEU A 174 15.63 -31.80 -5.77
C LEU A 174 16.94 -31.01 -5.94
N ILE A 175 16.93 -29.72 -5.60
CA ILE A 175 18.13 -28.88 -5.62
C ILE A 175 19.03 -29.07 -4.38
N LYS A 176 18.63 -29.95 -3.44
CA LYS A 176 19.32 -30.24 -2.18
C LYS A 176 19.49 -29.03 -1.27
N TRP A 177 18.56 -28.08 -1.30
CA TRP A 177 18.54 -26.97 -0.37
C TRP A 177 18.33 -27.47 1.07
N PRO A 178 19.00 -26.91 2.10
CA PRO A 178 19.87 -25.73 2.10
C PRO A 178 21.36 -26.03 1.92
N PHE A 179 21.75 -27.13 1.29
CA PHE A 179 23.17 -27.45 1.10
C PHE A 179 23.72 -26.77 -0.16
N VAL A 180 24.30 -25.59 0.01
CA VAL A 180 24.92 -24.81 -1.08
C VAL A 180 26.30 -25.40 -1.44
N SER A 181 26.57 -25.48 -2.75
CA SER A 181 27.66 -26.25 -3.36
C SER A 181 29.08 -25.86 -2.94
N SER A 182 29.26 -24.73 -2.25
CA SER A 182 30.55 -24.29 -1.70
C SER A 182 31.19 -25.34 -0.77
N ASN A 183 30.38 -26.18 -0.13
CA ASN A 183 30.84 -27.27 0.76
C ASN A 183 30.52 -28.68 0.24
N ASN A 184 29.97 -28.82 -0.97
CA ASN A 184 29.56 -30.14 -1.50
C ASN A 184 29.68 -30.18 -3.03
N VAL A 185 30.81 -30.72 -3.51
CA VAL A 185 31.27 -30.75 -4.92
C VAL A 185 30.41 -31.67 -5.82
N LEU A 186 29.43 -32.39 -5.26
CA LEU A 186 28.85 -33.57 -5.90
C LEU A 186 27.50 -33.34 -6.62
N SER A 187 26.92 -32.14 -6.63
CA SER A 187 25.62 -31.94 -7.30
C SER A 187 25.37 -30.48 -7.69
N THR A 188 25.46 -30.19 -8.98
CA THR A 188 24.87 -28.97 -9.56
C THR A 188 23.38 -29.20 -9.79
N PRO A 189 22.48 -28.35 -9.26
CA PRO A 189 21.04 -28.48 -9.53
C PRO A 189 20.75 -28.34 -11.03
N SER A 190 19.77 -29.09 -11.54
CA SER A 190 19.39 -29.03 -12.95
C SER A 190 18.80 -27.65 -13.30
N ALA A 191 19.02 -27.18 -14.53
CA ALA A 191 18.46 -25.91 -15.00
C ALA A 191 16.93 -25.90 -14.91
N GLU A 192 16.27 -27.02 -15.17
CA GLU A 192 14.82 -27.20 -15.04
C GLU A 192 14.34 -27.00 -13.60
N SER A 193 15.04 -27.58 -12.60
CA SER A 193 14.67 -27.42 -11.18
C SER A 193 14.80 -25.96 -10.73
N LEU A 194 15.80 -25.25 -11.25
CA LEU A 194 16.04 -23.83 -10.94
C LEU A 194 15.01 -22.92 -11.62
N GLN A 195 14.63 -23.20 -12.87
CA GLN A 195 13.53 -22.50 -13.53
C GLN A 195 12.21 -22.74 -12.80
N ARG A 196 11.97 -23.97 -12.36
CA ARG A 196 10.79 -24.32 -11.54
C ARG A 196 10.80 -23.57 -10.21
N LEU A 197 11.94 -23.46 -9.54
CA LEU A 197 12.10 -22.65 -8.33
C LEU A 197 11.70 -21.19 -8.57
N GLN A 198 12.13 -20.60 -9.68
CA GLN A 198 11.81 -19.22 -10.03
C GLN A 198 10.32 -19.03 -10.31
N LEU A 199 9.72 -19.95 -11.07
CA LEU A 199 8.29 -19.93 -11.37
C LEU A 199 7.44 -20.04 -10.10
N LEU A 200 7.75 -20.99 -9.22
CA LEU A 200 7.02 -21.15 -7.96
C LEU A 200 7.24 -19.95 -7.03
N SER A 201 8.44 -19.36 -7.03
CA SER A 201 8.69 -18.11 -6.31
C SER A 201 7.81 -16.97 -6.81
N GLU A 202 7.60 -16.88 -8.13
CA GLU A 202 6.71 -15.88 -8.75
C GLU A 202 5.25 -16.08 -8.33
N TYR A 203 4.79 -17.32 -8.28
CA TYR A 203 3.44 -17.65 -7.79
C TYR A 203 3.26 -17.28 -6.32
N LEU A 204 4.20 -17.69 -5.48
CA LEU A 204 4.18 -17.37 -4.05
C LEU A 204 4.17 -15.87 -3.78
N LEU A 205 4.94 -15.08 -4.54
CA LEU A 205 4.94 -13.62 -4.41
C LEU A 205 3.59 -13.00 -4.81
N GLN A 206 2.92 -13.56 -5.82
CA GLN A 206 1.60 -13.10 -6.24
C GLN A 206 0.49 -13.48 -5.26
N LEU A 207 0.65 -14.58 -4.52
CA LEU A 207 -0.28 -15.03 -3.48
C LEU A 207 -0.11 -14.28 -2.15
N GLN A 208 0.97 -13.51 -1.99
CA GLN A 208 1.26 -12.84 -0.73
C GLN A 208 0.23 -11.74 -0.40
N LEU A 209 -0.53 -11.98 0.66
CA LEU A 209 -1.49 -11.02 1.24
C LEU A 209 -0.78 -9.96 2.12
N PRO A 210 -1.39 -8.77 2.32
CA PRO A 210 -0.85 -7.73 3.18
C PRO A 210 -1.10 -8.06 4.66
N ASP A 211 -0.23 -7.54 5.54
CA ASP A 211 -0.29 -7.75 6.99
C ASP A 211 -1.66 -7.46 7.62
N SER A 212 -2.42 -6.50 7.08
CA SER A 212 -3.76 -6.15 7.56
C SER A 212 -4.82 -7.23 7.32
N LEU A 213 -4.59 -8.09 6.32
CA LEU A 213 -5.48 -9.20 5.96
C LEU A 213 -4.92 -10.55 6.44
N THR A 214 -3.68 -10.59 6.93
CA THR A 214 -3.07 -11.79 7.49
C THR A 214 -3.37 -11.89 8.99
N ILE A 215 -4.05 -12.95 9.41
CA ILE A 215 -4.24 -13.25 10.83
C ILE A 215 -2.89 -13.69 11.40
N ARG A 216 -2.22 -12.80 12.15
CA ARG A 216 -0.99 -13.16 12.86
C ARG A 216 -1.37 -14.02 14.08
N PRO A 217 -0.70 -15.15 14.34
CA PRO A 217 -0.89 -15.85 15.59
C PRO A 217 -0.55 -14.91 16.76
N GLU A 218 -1.48 -14.78 17.71
CA GLU A 218 -1.41 -13.88 18.88
C GLU A 218 -0.15 -14.11 19.74
N VAL A 219 0.57 -15.22 19.54
CA VAL A 219 1.70 -15.69 20.35
C VAL A 219 3.07 -15.28 19.79
N THR A 220 3.13 -14.32 18.85
CA THR A 220 4.44 -13.77 18.44
C THR A 220 4.97 -12.86 19.54
N SER A 221 6.18 -13.15 20.03
CA SER A 221 6.90 -12.30 20.98
C SER A 221 6.87 -10.84 20.50
N ALA A 222 6.60 -9.88 21.38
CA ALA A 222 6.55 -8.45 21.03
C ALA A 222 7.81 -7.98 20.26
N PHE A 223 8.96 -8.64 20.47
CA PHE A 223 10.22 -8.38 19.77
C PHE A 223 10.21 -8.70 18.27
N LEU A 224 9.28 -9.55 17.82
CA LEU A 224 9.12 -9.89 16.41
C LEU A 224 8.17 -8.93 15.69
N MET A 225 7.45 -8.07 16.41
CA MET A 225 6.51 -7.11 15.82
C MET A 225 7.21 -6.02 15.01
N ASP A 226 8.44 -5.65 15.40
CA ASP A 226 9.24 -4.65 14.70
C ASP A 226 9.82 -5.17 13.37
N PHE A 227 9.82 -6.49 13.17
CA PHE A 227 10.31 -7.10 11.93
C PHE A 227 9.24 -7.05 10.84
N ALA A 228 9.57 -6.42 9.72
CA ALA A 228 8.77 -6.53 8.51
C ALA A 228 8.62 -8.02 8.12
N PRO A 229 7.41 -8.44 7.68
CA PRO A 229 7.18 -9.82 7.26
C PRO A 229 8.17 -10.22 6.17
N LEU A 230 8.54 -11.51 6.16
CA LEU A 230 9.34 -12.08 5.09
C LEU A 230 8.41 -12.38 3.92
N THR A 231 8.94 -12.31 2.69
CA THR A 231 8.19 -12.82 1.55
C THR A 231 7.94 -14.32 1.68
N LEU A 232 6.86 -14.83 1.08
CA LEU A 232 6.52 -16.25 1.14
C LEU A 232 7.69 -17.17 0.66
N PRO A 233 8.35 -16.92 -0.48
CA PRO A 233 9.50 -17.72 -0.90
C PRO A 233 10.64 -17.73 0.14
N MET A 234 10.94 -16.57 0.74
CA MET A 234 12.01 -16.46 1.72
C MET A 234 11.66 -17.16 3.03
N THR A 235 10.40 -17.12 3.45
CA THR A 235 9.90 -17.87 4.61
C THR A 235 10.14 -19.38 4.44
N LEU A 236 9.85 -19.92 3.24
CA LEU A 236 10.07 -21.33 2.93
C LEU A 236 11.55 -21.68 2.83
N LEU A 237 12.36 -20.84 2.18
CA LEU A 237 13.82 -21.05 2.08
C LEU A 237 14.51 -21.05 3.45
N LEU A 238 14.02 -20.25 4.40
CA LEU A 238 14.56 -20.17 5.75
C LEU A 238 14.11 -21.34 6.65
N ARG A 239 12.96 -21.95 6.37
CA ARG A 239 12.39 -23.05 7.18
C ARG A 239 13.39 -24.16 7.54
N PRO A 240 14.17 -24.76 6.61
CA PRO A 240 15.14 -25.80 6.97
C PRO A 240 16.31 -25.27 7.82
N LEU A 241 16.73 -24.02 7.63
CA LEU A 241 17.77 -23.38 8.46
C LEU A 241 17.25 -23.11 9.88
N LYS A 242 16.02 -22.61 10.01
CA LYS A 242 15.35 -22.44 11.31
C LYS A 242 15.25 -23.78 12.04
N LYS A 243 14.76 -24.84 11.37
CA LYS A 243 14.69 -26.20 11.95
C LYS A 243 16.07 -26.68 12.44
N ARG A 244 17.13 -26.46 11.66
CA ARG A 244 18.49 -26.84 12.04
C ARG A 244 18.99 -26.04 13.25
N PHE A 245 18.71 -24.74 13.30
CA PHE A 245 19.04 -23.91 14.45
C PHE A 245 18.33 -24.42 15.71
N LEU A 246 17.02 -24.66 15.65
CA LEU A 246 16.25 -25.21 16.76
C LEU A 246 16.83 -26.55 17.22
N PHE A 247 17.18 -27.43 16.30
CA PHE A 247 17.75 -28.73 16.65
C PHE A 247 19.08 -28.62 17.41
N HIS A 248 19.97 -27.71 17.04
CA HIS A 248 21.32 -27.61 17.65
C HIS A 248 21.37 -26.71 18.88
N PHE A 249 20.59 -25.64 18.91
CA PHE A 249 20.70 -24.58 19.91
C PHE A 249 19.48 -24.50 20.83
N TYR A 250 18.65 -25.54 20.89
CA TYR A 250 17.61 -25.69 21.91
C TYR A 250 17.63 -27.09 22.51
N GLY A 251 16.97 -27.25 23.65
CA GLY A 251 16.91 -28.51 24.38
C GLY A 251 18.26 -28.91 25.00
N THR A 252 18.52 -30.21 25.05
CA THR A 252 19.64 -30.82 25.80
C THR A 252 20.87 -31.17 24.94
N LYS A 253 20.98 -30.62 23.73
CA LYS A 253 22.14 -30.89 22.87
C LYS A 253 23.41 -30.30 23.45
N GLN A 254 24.54 -30.98 23.23
CA GLN A 254 25.86 -30.48 23.61
C GLN A 254 26.24 -29.17 22.93
N THR A 255 25.62 -28.88 21.78
CA THR A 255 25.78 -27.62 21.04
C THR A 255 24.99 -26.45 21.64
N ASN A 256 24.04 -26.71 22.54
CA ASN A 256 23.27 -25.69 23.25
C ASN A 256 23.97 -25.36 24.57
N ARG A 257 24.92 -24.42 24.52
CA ARG A 257 25.83 -24.08 25.60
C ARG A 257 25.68 -22.60 25.97
N PRO A 258 25.18 -22.24 27.17
CA PRO A 258 25.03 -20.84 27.56
C PRO A 258 26.38 -20.11 27.73
N ASP A 259 27.45 -20.85 27.98
CA ASP A 259 28.82 -20.36 28.08
C ASP A 259 29.53 -20.24 26.72
N LYS A 260 28.88 -20.70 25.64
CA LYS A 260 29.39 -20.62 24.26
C LYS A 260 28.38 -20.00 23.28
N PRO A 261 27.89 -18.79 23.56
CA PRO A 261 26.96 -18.13 22.65
C PRO A 261 27.55 -17.83 21.27
N GLU A 262 28.88 -17.69 21.18
CA GLU A 262 29.59 -17.50 19.91
C GLU A 262 29.29 -18.61 18.88
N TRP A 263 28.91 -19.81 19.32
CA TRP A 263 28.61 -20.93 18.42
C TRP A 263 27.39 -20.66 17.54
N PHE A 264 26.28 -20.19 18.13
CA PHE A 264 25.08 -19.94 17.33
C PHE A 264 25.20 -18.65 16.50
N PHE A 265 25.93 -17.65 16.99
CA PHE A 265 26.26 -16.45 16.22
C PHE A 265 27.09 -16.78 14.99
N THR A 266 28.21 -17.50 15.18
CA THR A 266 29.09 -17.94 14.09
C THR A 266 28.34 -18.79 13.07
N GLN A 267 27.44 -19.66 13.54
CA GLN A 267 26.65 -20.52 12.67
C GLN A 267 25.70 -19.71 11.77
N VAL A 268 25.04 -18.68 12.33
CA VAL A 268 24.15 -17.78 11.57
C VAL A 268 24.93 -16.95 10.55
N LEU A 269 26.05 -16.34 10.95
CA LEU A 269 26.92 -15.58 10.01
C LEU A 269 27.44 -16.47 8.88
N THR A 270 27.82 -17.71 9.20
CA THR A 270 28.21 -18.72 8.22
C THR A 270 27.08 -19.03 7.23
N TRP A 271 25.85 -19.23 7.72
CA TRP A 271 24.71 -19.44 6.82
C TRP A 271 24.43 -18.22 5.95
N ILE A 272 24.50 -17.00 6.48
CA ILE A 272 24.32 -15.79 5.66
C ILE A 272 25.34 -15.78 4.51
N ARG A 273 26.64 -15.94 4.84
CA ARG A 273 27.73 -15.95 3.86
C ARG A 273 27.55 -17.02 2.78
N ASP A 274 27.20 -18.23 3.19
CA ASP A 274 27.19 -19.37 2.29
C ASP A 274 25.96 -19.35 1.36
N HIS A 275 24.85 -18.71 1.78
CA HIS A 275 23.57 -18.74 1.05
C HIS A 275 23.24 -17.43 0.32
N GLU A 276 23.87 -16.29 0.65
CA GLU A 276 23.53 -14.98 0.05
C GLU A 276 23.62 -14.99 -1.49
N LYS A 277 24.63 -15.67 -2.04
CA LYS A 277 24.84 -15.74 -3.50
C LYS A 277 23.72 -16.50 -4.19
N PHE A 278 23.25 -17.58 -3.58
CA PHE A 278 22.19 -18.40 -4.15
C PHE A 278 20.88 -17.61 -4.24
N VAL A 279 20.46 -16.98 -3.15
CA VAL A 279 19.21 -16.20 -3.13
C VAL A 279 19.29 -14.94 -4.00
N ALA A 280 20.49 -14.34 -4.13
CA ALA A 280 20.73 -13.23 -5.05
C ALA A 280 20.67 -13.68 -6.52
N GLN A 281 21.15 -14.89 -6.84
CA GLN A 281 21.18 -15.38 -8.21
C GLN A 281 19.81 -15.88 -8.68
N TRP A 282 19.07 -16.59 -7.83
CA TRP A 282 17.87 -17.31 -8.26
C TRP A 282 16.57 -16.63 -7.86
N ILE A 283 16.51 -15.98 -6.70
CA ILE A 283 15.27 -15.40 -6.17
C ILE A 283 15.17 -13.90 -6.47
N GLN A 284 16.27 -13.14 -6.34
CA GLN A 284 16.27 -11.69 -6.61
C GLN A 284 15.78 -11.32 -8.02
N PRO A 285 16.11 -12.06 -9.11
CA PRO A 285 15.58 -11.74 -10.43
C PRO A 285 14.05 -11.80 -10.50
N VAL A 286 13.43 -12.69 -9.73
CA VAL A 286 11.96 -12.80 -9.66
C VAL A 286 11.37 -11.56 -8.99
N LEU A 287 11.96 -11.12 -7.87
CA LEU A 287 11.57 -9.87 -7.20
C LEU A 287 11.73 -8.67 -8.15
N ASN A 288 12.85 -8.61 -8.88
CA ASN A 288 13.12 -7.53 -9.84
C ASN A 288 12.08 -7.52 -10.97
N LYS A 289 11.75 -8.68 -11.55
CA LYS A 289 10.71 -8.85 -12.57
C LYS A 289 9.36 -8.31 -12.11
N LEU A 290 9.03 -8.52 -10.84
CA LEU A 290 7.78 -8.08 -10.22
C LEU A 290 7.81 -6.63 -9.72
N GLY A 291 8.93 -5.92 -9.90
CA GLY A 291 9.09 -4.51 -9.48
C GLY A 291 9.39 -4.32 -7.99
N MET A 292 9.79 -5.37 -7.27
CA MET A 292 10.05 -5.37 -5.82
C MET A 292 11.54 -5.11 -5.48
N HIS A 293 12.19 -4.14 -6.11
CA HIS A 293 13.64 -3.90 -5.95
C HIS A 293 13.98 -2.58 -5.23
N HIS A 294 15.17 -2.54 -4.62
CA HIS A 294 15.73 -1.33 -4.02
C HIS A 294 16.29 -0.39 -5.10
N ILE A 295 15.70 0.80 -5.27
CA ILE A 295 16.31 1.88 -6.06
C ILE A 295 17.46 2.46 -5.24
N SER A 296 18.70 2.18 -5.61
CA SER A 296 19.84 2.82 -4.95
C SER A 296 19.85 4.32 -5.25
N ALA A 297 20.09 5.16 -4.23
CA ALA A 297 20.18 6.61 -4.40
C ALA A 297 21.28 7.05 -5.41
N LYS A 298 22.21 6.16 -5.79
CA LYS A 298 23.23 6.39 -6.83
C LYS A 298 22.69 6.25 -8.26
N GLU A 299 21.59 5.53 -8.46
CA GLU A 299 20.98 5.35 -9.80
C GLU A 299 20.12 6.54 -10.21
N LYS A 300 19.59 7.29 -9.23
CA LYS A 300 18.92 8.59 -9.46
C LYS A 300 19.87 9.69 -9.94
N THR A 301 21.18 9.57 -9.71
CA THR A 301 22.16 10.58 -10.12
C THR A 301 22.80 10.31 -11.48
N ALA A 302 22.66 9.11 -12.04
CA ALA A 302 23.24 8.75 -13.35
C ALA A 302 22.28 8.96 -14.54
N SER A 303 20.98 9.17 -14.28
CA SER A 303 19.94 9.47 -15.27
C SER A 303 19.38 10.89 -15.15
N GLY A 304 20.20 11.83 -14.67
CA GLY A 304 19.93 13.25 -14.85
C GLY A 304 20.10 13.61 -16.32
N HIS A 305 19.03 14.10 -16.95
CA HIS A 305 18.87 14.48 -18.37
C HIS A 305 18.23 13.42 -19.28
N SER A 306 16.98 13.03 -19.01
CA SER A 306 15.96 13.07 -20.07
C SER A 306 14.56 13.16 -19.47
N ASN A 307 13.72 13.94 -20.14
CA ASN A 307 12.32 14.31 -19.88
C ASN A 307 11.57 13.59 -18.74
N ARG A 308 11.04 14.39 -17.80
CA ARG A 308 9.93 14.01 -16.93
C ARG A 308 8.67 13.85 -17.76
N ASP A 309 8.45 12.65 -18.29
CA ASP A 309 7.12 12.25 -18.75
C ASP A 309 6.28 11.87 -17.52
N PHE A 310 5.24 12.64 -17.27
CA PHE A 310 4.31 12.59 -16.14
C PHE A 310 3.38 11.35 -16.15
N ASN A 311 3.83 10.23 -16.73
CA ASN A 311 2.97 9.08 -17.08
C ASN A 311 3.56 7.71 -16.67
N SER A 312 4.50 7.67 -15.71
CA SER A 312 5.12 6.41 -15.26
C SER A 312 4.33 5.63 -14.20
N ASP A 313 3.16 6.09 -13.77
CA ASP A 313 2.29 5.39 -12.81
C ASP A 313 1.39 4.33 -13.49
N ARG A 314 1.84 3.72 -14.60
CA ARG A 314 1.18 2.49 -15.08
C ARG A 314 1.64 1.32 -14.21
N PRO A 315 0.72 0.57 -13.59
CA PRO A 315 1.09 -0.66 -12.90
C PRO A 315 1.74 -1.60 -13.91
N VAL A 316 2.97 -2.03 -13.61
CA VAL A 316 3.62 -3.12 -14.34
C VAL A 316 2.68 -4.31 -14.27
N ILE A 317 2.26 -4.79 -15.44
CA ILE A 317 1.36 -5.94 -15.61
C ILE A 317 2.12 -7.15 -15.06
N GLY A 318 2.00 -7.42 -13.77
CA GLY A 318 2.73 -8.48 -13.07
C GLY A 318 3.11 -8.17 -11.63
N SER A 319 3.09 -6.93 -11.15
CA SER A 319 3.41 -6.66 -9.74
C SER A 319 2.38 -7.26 -8.78
N PRO A 320 2.78 -7.91 -7.67
CA PRO A 320 1.84 -8.43 -6.68
C PRO A 320 0.93 -7.32 -6.16
N VAL A 321 -0.37 -7.60 -6.12
CA VAL A 321 -1.42 -6.61 -5.84
C VAL A 321 -1.19 -5.94 -4.49
N TYR A 322 -0.76 -6.70 -3.49
CA TYR A 322 -0.63 -6.24 -2.11
C TYR A 322 0.80 -5.98 -1.61
N CYS A 323 1.84 -6.21 -2.43
CA CYS A 323 3.22 -5.90 -2.05
C CYS A 323 3.58 -4.40 -2.11
N LYS A 324 2.57 -3.52 -2.15
CA LYS A 324 2.75 -2.06 -2.15
C LYS A 324 3.01 -1.48 -0.76
N SER A 325 3.14 -2.28 0.30
CA SER A 325 3.55 -1.73 1.60
C SER A 325 4.95 -1.12 1.47
N ASP A 326 5.13 0.11 1.92
CA ASP A 326 6.42 0.81 1.86
C ASP A 326 7.53 0.04 2.58
N ALA A 327 7.17 -0.87 3.50
CA ALA A 327 8.07 -1.79 4.18
C ALA A 327 8.72 -2.85 3.27
N LEU A 328 8.07 -3.25 2.17
CA LEU A 328 8.59 -4.26 1.22
C LEU A 328 9.21 -3.65 -0.03
N ARG A 329 8.99 -2.36 -0.29
CA ARG A 329 9.39 -1.67 -1.54
C ARG A 329 10.90 -1.51 -1.77
N HIS A 330 11.74 -1.87 -0.80
CA HIS A 330 13.18 -1.65 -0.87
C HIS A 330 14.03 -2.82 -0.35
N LEU A 331 13.50 -4.05 -0.38
CA LEU A 331 14.20 -5.22 0.15
C LEU A 331 14.97 -5.97 -0.92
N THR A 332 16.18 -6.39 -0.56
CA THR A 332 16.95 -7.40 -1.32
C THR A 332 16.72 -8.78 -0.69
N THR A 333 16.80 -9.85 -1.47
CA THR A 333 16.73 -11.22 -0.95
C THR A 333 17.84 -11.51 0.07
N LYS A 334 18.99 -10.85 -0.08
CA LYS A 334 20.06 -10.84 0.93
C LYS A 334 19.58 -10.24 2.26
N SER A 335 18.92 -9.08 2.23
CA SER A 335 18.36 -8.47 3.44
C SER A 335 17.25 -9.30 4.09
N GLU A 336 16.41 -9.97 3.29
CA GLU A 336 15.39 -10.92 3.79
C GLU A 336 16.02 -12.13 4.47
N LEU A 337 17.06 -12.71 3.85
CA LEU A 337 17.81 -13.84 4.40
C LEU A 337 18.40 -13.47 5.76
N MET A 338 19.10 -12.32 5.84
CA MET A 338 19.66 -11.82 7.09
C MET A 338 18.58 -11.59 8.14
N ARG A 339 17.48 -10.90 7.76
CA ARG A 339 16.37 -10.59 8.66
C ARG A 339 15.74 -11.85 9.25
N GLY A 340 15.49 -12.86 8.42
CA GLY A 340 14.83 -14.09 8.87
C GLY A 340 15.72 -15.01 9.71
N LEU A 341 17.04 -14.99 9.52
CA LEU A 341 17.99 -15.65 10.42
C LEU A 341 18.17 -14.88 11.74
N LEU A 342 18.15 -13.54 11.67
CA LEU A 342 18.24 -12.67 12.84
C LEU A 342 17.06 -12.86 13.80
N GLN A 343 15.85 -13.07 13.27
CA GLN A 343 14.67 -13.41 14.09
C GLN A 343 14.93 -14.61 15.02
N VAL A 344 15.60 -15.66 14.52
CA VAL A 344 15.88 -16.86 15.33
C VAL A 344 16.89 -16.55 16.46
N VAL A 345 17.86 -15.69 16.18
CA VAL A 345 18.84 -15.22 17.16
C VAL A 345 18.16 -14.37 18.23
N VAL A 346 17.27 -13.46 17.83
CA VAL A 346 16.48 -12.62 18.75
C VAL A 346 15.61 -13.48 19.66
N GLU A 347 14.89 -14.46 19.11
CA GLU A 347 14.09 -15.41 19.88
C GLU A 347 14.95 -16.18 20.89
N LYS A 348 16.12 -16.67 20.45
CA LYS A 348 17.07 -17.41 21.29
C LYS A 348 17.57 -16.54 22.46
N LEU A 349 18.09 -15.35 22.17
CA LEU A 349 18.58 -14.42 23.19
C LEU A 349 17.47 -14.02 24.17
N HIS A 350 16.28 -13.74 23.66
CA HIS A 350 15.14 -13.38 24.50
C HIS A 350 14.78 -14.50 25.49
N SER A 351 14.88 -15.76 25.05
CA SER A 351 14.66 -16.92 25.91
C SER A 351 15.79 -17.17 26.92
N GLU A 352 17.05 -16.87 26.57
CA GLU A 352 18.22 -17.23 27.39
C GLU A 352 18.60 -16.17 28.42
N ILE A 353 18.62 -14.90 28.02
CA ILE A 353 19.12 -13.80 28.87
C ILE A 353 18.46 -13.75 30.26
N PRO A 354 17.13 -13.95 30.40
CA PRO A 354 16.48 -13.98 31.72
C PRO A 354 17.05 -15.05 32.67
N HIS A 355 17.58 -16.15 32.13
CA HIS A 355 18.17 -17.24 32.92
C HIS A 355 19.63 -16.94 33.31
N LEU A 356 20.33 -16.15 32.50
CA LEU A 356 21.74 -15.78 32.75
C LEU A 356 21.91 -14.66 33.77
N GLN A 357 20.84 -13.94 34.15
CA GLN A 357 20.91 -12.80 35.06
C GLN A 357 21.52 -13.11 36.45
N TYR A 358 21.62 -14.39 36.82
CA TYR A 358 22.17 -14.87 38.08
C TYR A 358 23.68 -15.15 38.05
N ASP A 359 24.29 -15.19 36.87
CA ASP A 359 25.73 -15.38 36.68
C ASP A 359 26.32 -14.18 35.93
N ASP A 360 27.01 -13.30 36.66
CA ASP A 360 27.57 -12.06 36.12
C ASP A 360 28.56 -12.34 34.96
N ALA A 361 29.33 -13.44 35.01
CA ALA A 361 30.32 -13.76 33.99
C ALA A 361 29.65 -14.24 32.69
N LEU A 362 28.69 -15.17 32.80
CA LEU A 362 27.94 -15.66 31.64
C LEU A 362 27.09 -14.56 31.01
N PHE A 363 26.47 -13.71 31.83
CA PHE A 363 25.71 -12.57 31.36
C PHE A 363 26.59 -11.59 30.59
N SER A 364 27.75 -11.20 31.15
CA SER A 364 28.68 -10.29 30.48
C SER A 364 29.17 -10.86 29.15
N HIS A 365 29.57 -12.14 29.15
CA HIS A 365 30.01 -12.83 27.94
C HIS A 365 28.92 -12.85 26.86
N MET A 366 27.67 -13.14 27.23
CA MET A 366 26.55 -13.09 26.27
C MET A 366 26.31 -11.69 25.70
N VAL A 367 26.42 -10.64 26.52
CA VAL A 367 26.30 -9.24 26.05
C VAL A 367 27.41 -8.92 25.05
N ASP A 368 28.67 -9.21 25.39
CA ASP A 368 29.83 -8.92 24.53
C ASP A 368 29.73 -9.64 23.19
N GLU A 369 29.42 -10.93 23.19
CA GLU A 369 29.25 -11.71 21.96
C GLU A 369 28.05 -11.23 21.12
N THR A 370 26.96 -10.80 21.76
CA THR A 370 25.80 -10.22 21.05
C THR A 370 26.18 -8.91 20.36
N LEU A 371 26.93 -8.04 21.02
CA LEU A 371 27.43 -6.78 20.43
C LEU A 371 28.42 -7.05 19.29
N GLY A 372 29.30 -8.03 19.47
CA GLY A 372 30.24 -8.49 18.44
C GLY A 372 29.51 -8.98 17.18
N PHE A 373 28.49 -9.82 17.36
CA PHE A 373 27.64 -10.32 16.28
C PHE A 373 26.90 -9.20 15.54
N ASP A 374 26.26 -8.26 16.24
CA ASP A 374 25.54 -7.14 15.58
C ASP A 374 26.49 -6.28 14.74
N ARG A 375 27.68 -5.98 15.28
CA ARG A 375 28.70 -5.23 14.57
C ARG A 375 29.15 -5.96 13.30
N GLU A 376 29.47 -7.25 13.39
CA GLU A 376 29.89 -8.03 12.22
C GLU A 376 28.78 -8.12 11.17
N LEU A 377 27.54 -8.33 11.59
CA LEU A 377 26.37 -8.37 10.69
C LEU A 377 26.19 -7.05 9.92
N ARG A 378 26.46 -5.91 10.54
CA ARG A 378 26.34 -4.59 9.90
C ARG A 378 27.54 -4.25 9.03
N GLU A 379 28.74 -4.41 9.57
CA GLU A 379 29.98 -3.97 8.91
C GLU A 379 30.44 -4.94 7.82
N SER A 380 30.40 -6.24 8.08
CA SER A 380 30.90 -7.27 7.14
C SER A 380 29.82 -7.73 6.16
N PHE A 381 28.57 -7.84 6.61
CA PHE A 381 27.47 -8.35 5.79
C PHE A 381 26.57 -7.27 5.20
N GLY A 382 26.66 -6.03 5.69
CA GLY A 382 25.90 -4.89 5.16
C GLY A 382 24.42 -4.90 5.57
N TYR A 383 24.10 -5.41 6.77
CA TYR A 383 22.74 -5.36 7.28
C TYR A 383 22.29 -3.91 7.57
N PRO A 384 21.16 -3.43 6.99
CA PRO A 384 20.76 -2.03 7.11
C PRO A 384 20.55 -1.55 8.55
N SER A 385 20.99 -0.32 8.86
CA SER A 385 20.77 0.32 10.16
C SER A 385 19.30 0.64 10.45
N THR A 386 18.48 0.74 9.40
CA THR A 386 17.03 0.98 9.49
C THR A 386 16.23 -0.26 9.89
N GLN A 387 16.85 -1.44 9.88
CA GLN A 387 16.19 -2.70 10.19
C GLN A 387 16.39 -3.10 11.67
N PRO A 388 15.45 -3.84 12.26
CA PRO A 388 15.53 -4.29 13.65
C PRO A 388 16.78 -5.13 13.93
N SER A 389 17.23 -5.14 15.18
CA SER A 389 18.48 -5.79 15.55
C SER A 389 18.41 -6.49 16.90
N VAL A 390 19.34 -7.42 17.14
CA VAL A 390 19.53 -8.10 18.43
C VAL A 390 19.75 -7.13 19.59
N ILE A 391 20.19 -5.90 19.31
CA ILE A 391 20.31 -4.84 20.32
C ILE A 391 18.96 -4.51 20.97
N GLY A 392 17.84 -4.73 20.28
CA GLY A 392 16.50 -4.63 20.85
C GLY A 392 16.30 -5.55 22.08
N VAL A 393 17.02 -6.68 22.15
CA VAL A 393 16.96 -7.59 23.31
C VAL A 393 17.76 -7.03 24.49
N LEU A 394 18.93 -6.45 24.24
CA LEU A 394 19.81 -5.91 25.28
C LEU A 394 19.27 -4.60 25.89
N THR A 395 18.49 -3.86 25.11
CA THR A 395 17.90 -2.57 25.52
C THR A 395 16.59 -2.73 26.30
N GLN A 396 16.14 -3.96 26.55
CA GLN A 396 15.03 -4.21 27.44
C GLN A 396 15.35 -3.73 28.86
N ALA A 397 14.38 -3.06 29.51
CA ALA A 397 14.60 -2.38 30.78
C ALA A 397 15.26 -3.28 31.84
N GLN A 398 14.80 -4.52 31.99
CA GLN A 398 15.33 -5.47 32.97
C GLN A 398 16.77 -5.89 32.66
N VAL A 399 17.12 -6.08 31.38
CA VAL A 399 18.46 -6.46 30.94
C VAL A 399 19.42 -5.30 31.13
N PHE A 400 18.99 -4.10 30.73
CA PHE A 400 19.79 -2.89 30.81
C PHE A 400 20.06 -2.47 32.27
N VAL A 401 19.07 -2.60 33.16
CA VAL A 401 19.24 -2.35 34.60
C VAL A 401 20.24 -3.34 35.22
N LYS A 402 20.17 -4.62 34.86
CA LYS A 402 21.14 -5.63 35.31
C LYS A 402 22.56 -5.28 34.86
N TRP A 403 22.73 -4.91 33.59
CA TRP A 403 24.03 -4.48 33.04
C TRP A 403 24.61 -3.29 33.81
N ILE A 404 23.81 -2.22 34.03
CA ILE A 404 24.26 -1.04 34.80
C ILE A 404 24.69 -1.43 36.22
N HIS A 405 23.94 -2.32 36.88
CA HIS A 405 24.30 -2.76 38.23
C HIS A 405 25.64 -3.50 38.25
N MET A 406 25.86 -4.39 37.27
CA MET A 406 27.10 -5.13 37.11
C MET A 406 28.29 -4.20 36.85
N GLU A 407 28.16 -3.24 35.93
CA GLU A 407 29.20 -2.26 35.64
C GLU A 407 29.57 -1.41 36.86
N LYS A 408 28.59 -0.95 37.63
CA LYS A 408 28.83 -0.22 38.90
C LYS A 408 29.63 -1.07 39.89
N LYS A 409 29.30 -2.36 40.03
CA LYS A 409 30.02 -3.30 40.90
C LYS A 409 31.46 -3.52 40.42
N SER A 410 31.69 -3.63 39.11
CA SER A 410 33.02 -3.74 38.52
C SER A 410 33.87 -2.50 38.77
N VAL A 411 33.35 -1.31 38.50
CA VAL A 411 34.05 -0.04 38.77
C VAL A 411 34.39 0.13 40.24
N GLN A 412 33.45 -0.17 41.15
CA GLN A 412 33.71 -0.12 42.59
C GLN A 412 34.80 -1.11 43.03
N SER A 413 34.84 -2.30 42.42
CA SER A 413 35.87 -3.30 42.71
C SER A 413 37.24 -2.83 42.24
N ILE A 414 37.33 -2.26 41.03
CA ILE A 414 38.56 -1.66 40.48
C ILE A 414 39.04 -0.52 41.37
N ALA A 415 38.15 0.40 41.76
CA ALA A 415 38.49 1.55 42.61
C ALA A 415 39.01 1.14 44.00
N ARG A 416 38.57 0.00 44.55
CA ARG A 416 39.12 -0.55 45.80
C ARG A 416 40.51 -1.18 45.62
N LEU A 417 40.82 -1.66 44.41
CA LEU A 417 42.12 -2.25 44.07
C LEU A 417 43.17 -1.19 43.71
N THR A 418 42.77 -0.04 43.16
CA THR A 418 43.68 1.04 42.74
C THR A 418 44.63 1.53 43.86
N PRO A 419 44.17 1.83 45.09
CA PRO A 419 45.08 2.26 46.17
C PRO A 419 45.95 1.11 46.69
N ARG A 420 45.50 -0.15 46.59
CA ARG A 420 46.33 -1.31 46.96
C ARG A 420 47.51 -1.48 46.03
N ILE A 421 47.31 -1.32 44.72
CA ILE A 421 48.37 -1.44 43.72
C ILE A 421 49.42 -0.33 43.88
N GLN A 422 48.98 0.90 44.18
CA GLN A 422 49.87 2.04 44.47
C GLN A 422 50.68 1.85 45.76
N SER A 423 50.12 1.18 46.78
CA SER A 423 50.85 0.86 48.01
C SER A 423 51.89 -0.25 47.84
N THR A 424 51.71 -1.18 46.90
CA THR A 424 52.70 -2.24 46.61
C THR A 424 53.86 -1.77 45.73
N THR A 425 53.67 -0.70 44.95
CA THR A 425 54.74 -0.11 44.09
C THR A 425 55.62 0.90 44.81
N GLN A 426 55.34 1.23 46.08
CA GLN A 426 56.18 2.09 46.93
C GLN A 426 57.04 1.32 47.95
N VAL A 427 57.12 -0.01 47.84
CA VAL A 427 57.87 -0.89 48.77
C VAL A 427 59.04 -1.63 48.07
N GLU A 428 59.37 -1.25 46.83
CA GLU A 428 60.67 -1.52 46.20
C GLU A 428 61.48 -0.23 46.13
#